data_AF-A0A7X5UPN7-F1
#
_entry.id   AF-A0A7X5UPN7-F1
#
_cell.length_a   1.000
_cell.length_b   1.000
_cell.length_c   1.000
_cell.angle_alpha   90.00
_cell.angle_beta   90.00
_cell.angle_gamma   90.00
#
_symmetry.space_group_name_H-M   'P 1'
#
loop_
_entity.id
_entity.type
_entity.pdbx_description
1 polymer ?
#
loop_
_entity_poly.entity_id
_entity_poly.type
_entity_poly.pdbx_seq_one_letter_code
_entity_poly.pdbx_strand_id
1 'polypeptide(L)'
;MKDKRRPLPIPTVRDCVAQAAMKIVLPAGLRGRHAGVQLRFRPRRSAHDALQVLIDEHHRGRRGVVETDIGECFSAIPHGELMDAAEERVCDQAVLKLLGRSCASE
;
A
#
# COMPACT_ATOMS: atom_id res chain seq x y z
N MET A 1 -1.42 -27.99 -9.81
CA MET A 1 -1.37 -26.64 -9.20
C MET A 1 -1.14 -26.86 -7.72
N LYS A 2 0.01 -26.46 -7.17
CA LYS A 2 0.33 -26.67 -5.75
C LYS A 2 -0.52 -25.68 -4.96
N ASP A 3 -1.27 -26.12 -3.94
CA ASP A 3 -2.05 -25.25 -3.04
C ASP A 3 -1.12 -24.29 -2.29
N LYS A 4 -0.81 -23.15 -2.90
CA LYS A 4 -0.13 -22.04 -2.23
C LYS A 4 -1.14 -21.36 -1.33
N ARG A 5 -1.14 -21.75 -0.04
CA ARG A 5 -1.91 -21.07 1.00
C ARG A 5 -1.31 -19.70 1.27
N ARG A 6 -2.14 -18.66 1.26
CA ARG A 6 -1.72 -17.31 1.68
C ARG A 6 -1.89 -17.22 3.20
N PRO A 7 -0.82 -17.09 3.99
CA PRO A 7 -0.96 -16.82 5.40
C PRO A 7 -1.62 -15.43 5.56
N LEU A 8 -2.61 -15.35 6.45
CA LEU A 8 -3.23 -14.09 6.84
C LEU A 8 -2.78 -13.79 8.27
N PRO A 9 -1.86 -12.82 8.48
CA PRO A 9 -1.54 -12.38 9.82
C PRO A 9 -2.77 -11.66 10.39
N ILE A 10 -3.29 -12.15 11.51
CA ILE A 10 -4.37 -11.51 12.26
C ILE A 10 -3.72 -10.85 13.49
N PRO A 11 -3.53 -9.53 13.48
CA PRO A 11 -2.94 -8.84 14.61
C PRO A 11 -3.91 -8.79 15.79
N THR A 12 -3.39 -8.44 16.97
CA THR A 12 -4.24 -8.26 18.16
C THR A 12 -5.19 -7.07 17.96
N VAL A 13 -6.31 -7.04 18.68
CA VAL A 13 -7.26 -5.90 18.62
C VAL A 13 -6.56 -4.57 18.94
N ARG A 14 -5.62 -4.58 19.89
CA ARG A 14 -4.83 -3.40 20.25
C ARG A 14 -4.02 -2.89 19.06
N ASP A 15 -3.38 -3.79 18.32
CA ASP A 15 -2.55 -3.44 17.17
C ASP A 15 -3.43 -2.98 15.99
N CYS A 16 -4.58 -3.62 15.75
CA CYS A 16 -5.58 -3.16 14.78
C CYS A 16 -6.00 -1.71 15.05
N VAL A 17 -6.26 -1.35 16.31
CA VAL A 17 -6.66 0.01 16.70
C VAL A 17 -5.50 1.00 16.47
N ALA A 18 -4.28 0.64 16.86
CA ALA A 18 -3.11 1.48 16.62
C ALA A 18 -2.87 1.70 15.11
N GLN A 19 -2.92 0.64 14.30
CA GLN A 19 -2.78 0.71 12.85
C GLN A 19 -3.91 1.51 12.19
N ALA A 20 -5.15 1.39 12.67
CA ALA A 20 -6.27 2.18 12.18
C ALA A 20 -6.08 3.68 12.48
N ALA A 21 -5.60 4.03 13.68
CA ALA A 21 -5.26 5.41 14.02
C ALA A 21 -4.13 5.95 13.14
N MET A 22 -3.06 5.18 12.92
CA MET A 22 -1.97 5.56 12.02
C MET A 22 -2.45 5.78 10.58
N LYS A 23 -3.36 4.92 10.10
CA LYS A 23 -3.98 5.05 8.77
C LYS A 23 -4.80 6.33 8.62
N ILE A 24 -5.26 6.96 9.70
CA ILE A 24 -5.97 8.24 9.64
C ILE A 24 -4.96 9.40 9.54
N VAL A 25 -3.86 9.33 10.30
CA VAL A 25 -2.88 10.42 10.44
C VAL A 25 -1.90 10.47 9.26
N LEU A 26 -1.32 9.34 8.87
CA LEU A 26 -0.27 9.25 7.84
C LEU A 26 -0.67 9.75 6.44
N PRO A 27 -1.91 9.54 5.93
CA PRO A 27 -2.27 9.98 4.59
C PRO A 27 -2.16 11.49 4.37
N ALA A 28 -2.19 12.31 5.43
CA ALA A 28 -2.05 13.76 5.29
C ALA A 28 -0.68 14.15 4.70
N GLY A 29 0.41 13.53 5.18
CA GLY A 29 1.76 13.75 4.66
C GLY A 29 2.03 13.11 3.29
N LEU A 30 1.27 12.06 2.94
CA LEU A 30 1.51 11.26 1.73
C LEU A 30 0.61 11.63 0.53
N ARG A 31 -0.41 12.47 0.72
CA ARG A 31 -1.48 12.73 -0.28
C ARG A 31 -1.00 13.30 -1.61
N GLY A 32 0.10 14.07 -1.64
CA GLY A 32 0.51 14.85 -2.82
C GLY A 32 1.32 14.13 -3.90
N ARG A 33 1.79 12.89 -3.68
CA ARG A 33 2.79 12.24 -4.58
C ARG A 33 2.32 11.04 -5.40
N HIS A 34 1.01 10.80 -5.48
CA HIS A 34 0.50 9.65 -6.21
C HIS A 34 0.19 10.06 -7.64
N ALA A 35 0.83 9.39 -8.61
CA ALA A 35 0.47 9.55 -10.01
C ALA A 35 -1.03 9.27 -10.18
N GLY A 36 -1.74 10.00 -11.04
CA GLY A 36 -3.19 9.88 -11.25
C GLY A 36 -3.69 8.49 -11.65
N VAL A 37 -2.77 7.53 -11.81
CA VAL A 37 -2.96 6.12 -12.17
C VAL A 37 -3.03 5.20 -10.94
N GLN A 38 -2.66 5.66 -9.75
CA GLN A 38 -2.68 4.85 -8.52
C GLN A 38 -4.07 4.87 -7.87
N LEU A 39 -4.77 3.74 -7.96
CA LEU A 39 -6.17 3.61 -7.54
C LEU A 39 -6.36 2.75 -6.29
N ARG A 40 -5.48 1.79 -6.05
CA ARG A 40 -5.60 0.84 -4.94
C ARG A 40 -5.23 1.51 -3.60
N PHE A 41 -5.93 1.12 -2.54
CA PHE A 41 -5.73 1.61 -1.16
C PHE A 41 -5.92 3.13 -0.99
N ARG A 42 -6.70 3.77 -1.89
CA ARG A 42 -7.00 5.21 -1.81
C ARG A 42 -8.44 5.43 -1.35
N PRO A 43 -8.69 6.45 -0.51
CA PRO A 43 -10.05 6.82 -0.17
C PRO A 43 -10.80 7.23 -1.43
N ARG A 44 -12.05 6.79 -1.57
CA ARG A 44 -12.94 7.11 -2.70
C ARG A 44 -12.44 6.64 -4.07
N ARG A 45 -11.60 5.61 -4.11
CA ARG A 45 -11.24 4.91 -5.36
C ARG A 45 -11.61 3.44 -5.29
N SER A 46 -12.05 2.89 -6.41
CA SER A 46 -12.49 1.48 -6.52
C SER A 46 -11.79 0.75 -7.67
N ALA A 47 -11.95 -0.58 -7.72
CA ALA A 47 -11.48 -1.38 -8.85
C ALA A 47 -12.18 -0.99 -10.16
N HIS A 48 -13.43 -0.52 -10.10
CA HIS A 48 -14.17 -0.05 -11.28
C HIS A 48 -13.53 1.20 -11.88
N ASP A 49 -12.95 2.07 -11.06
CA ASP A 49 -12.24 3.25 -11.57
C ASP A 49 -11.01 2.82 -12.39
N ALA A 50 -10.36 1.72 -12.02
CA ALA A 50 -9.21 1.18 -12.75
C ALA A 50 -9.64 0.59 -14.10
N LEU A 51 -10.79 -0.07 -14.13
CA LEU A 51 -11.39 -0.56 -15.36
C LEU A 51 -11.75 0.60 -16.30
N GLN A 52 -12.31 1.68 -15.76
CA GLN A 52 -12.64 2.86 -16.56
C GLN A 52 -11.38 3.47 -17.21
N VAL A 53 -10.28 3.57 -16.47
CA VAL A 53 -8.99 4.03 -17.02
C VAL A 53 -8.54 3.14 -18.18
N LEU A 54 -8.65 1.81 -18.06
CA LEU A 54 -8.31 0.89 -19.15
C LEU A 54 -9.19 1.07 -20.39
N ILE A 55 -10.50 1.26 -20.20
CA ILE A 55 -11.45 1.52 -21.29
C ILE A 55 -11.11 2.83 -22.00
N ASP A 56 -10.83 3.90 -21.24
CA ASP A 56 -10.49 5.21 -21.81
C ASP A 56 -9.18 5.14 -22.61
N GLU A 57 -8.16 4.45 -22.11
CA GLU A 57 -6.90 4.26 -22.83
C GLU A 57 -7.05 3.38 -24.07
N HIS A 58 -7.96 2.40 -24.02
CA HIS A 58 -8.33 1.61 -25.20
C HIS A 58 -8.98 2.48 -26.28
N HIS A 59 -9.93 3.33 -25.90
CA HIS A 59 -10.58 4.28 -26.82
C HIS A 59 -9.60 5.32 -27.39
N ARG A 60 -8.51 5.64 -26.68
CA ARG A 60 -7.41 6.47 -27.16
C ARG A 60 -6.47 5.75 -28.15
N GLY A 61 -6.76 4.50 -28.50
CA GLY A 61 -6.03 3.73 -29.50
C GLY A 61 -4.89 2.86 -28.96
N ARG A 62 -4.75 2.75 -27.62
CA ARG A 62 -3.79 1.80 -27.03
C ARG A 62 -4.36 0.38 -27.09
N ARG A 63 -3.60 -0.52 -27.71
CA ARG A 63 -4.06 -1.89 -28.03
C ARG A 63 -3.24 -3.00 -27.37
N GLY A 64 -2.18 -2.65 -26.64
CA GLY A 64 -1.36 -3.58 -25.89
C GLY A 64 -1.53 -3.38 -24.39
N VAL A 65 -1.60 -4.48 -23.65
CA VAL A 65 -1.62 -4.50 -22.18
C VAL A 65 -0.45 -5.35 -21.71
N VAL A 66 0.29 -4.86 -20.73
CA VAL A 66 1.35 -5.61 -20.04
C VAL A 66 0.83 -5.89 -18.64
N GLU A 67 0.63 -7.18 -18.35
CA GLU A 67 0.23 -7.63 -17.02
C GLU A 67 1.47 -7.97 -16.21
N THR A 68 1.63 -7.32 -15.07
CA THR A 68 2.71 -7.57 -14.12
C THR A 68 2.13 -7.73 -12.73
N ASP A 69 2.53 -8.79 -12.04
CA ASP A 69 2.19 -9.02 -10.63
C ASP A 69 3.46 -9.21 -9.80
N ILE A 70 3.39 -8.78 -8.54
CA ILE A 70 4.48 -8.92 -7.57
C ILE A 70 4.14 -10.08 -6.64
N GLY A 71 4.88 -11.19 -6.77
CA GLY A 71 4.77 -12.32 -5.87
C GLY A 71 5.16 -11.94 -4.44
N GLU A 72 4.38 -12.42 -3.46
CA GLU A 72 4.68 -12.24 -2.02
C GLU A 72 4.90 -10.77 -1.65
N CYS A 73 4.12 -9.87 -2.26
CA CYS A 73 4.34 -8.43 -2.24
C CYS A 73 4.49 -7.76 -0.87
N PHE A 74 3.98 -8.34 0.22
CA PHE A 74 4.15 -7.81 1.58
C PHE A 74 5.36 -8.43 2.30
N SER A 75 5.64 -9.71 2.05
CA SER A 75 6.77 -10.42 2.66
C SER A 75 8.10 -10.07 1.98
N ALA A 76 8.06 -9.64 0.72
CA ALA A 76 9.24 -9.26 -0.06
C ALA A 76 9.66 -7.80 0.13
N ILE A 77 8.97 -7.01 0.96
CA ILE A 77 9.29 -5.59 1.15
C ILE A 77 10.51 -5.45 2.08
N PRO A 78 11.61 -4.81 1.63
CA PRO A 78 12.74 -4.54 2.51
C PRO A 78 12.36 -3.51 3.58
N HIS A 79 12.29 -3.94 4.84
CA HIS A 79 11.87 -3.08 5.95
C HIS A 79 12.82 -1.89 6.20
N GLY A 80 14.13 -2.04 5.94
CA GLY A 80 15.09 -0.93 6.05
C GLY A 80 14.74 0.21 5.09
N GLU A 81 14.65 -0.10 3.80
CA GLU A 81 14.30 0.89 2.76
C GLU A 81 12.89 1.47 2.95
N LEU A 82 11.96 0.66 3.46
CA LEU A 82 10.61 1.13 3.80
C LEU A 82 10.65 2.18 4.92
N MET A 83 11.47 1.96 5.94
CA MET A 83 11.64 2.90 7.05
C MET A 83 12.37 4.16 6.60
N ASP A 84 13.43 4.06 5.79
CA ASP A 84 14.13 5.21 5.22
C ASP A 84 13.15 6.10 4.41
N ALA A 85 12.29 5.47 3.60
CA ALA A 85 11.27 6.18 2.84
C ALA A 85 10.18 6.81 3.72
N ALA A 86 9.90 6.22 4.89
CA ALA A 86 8.98 6.79 5.87
C ALA A 86 9.60 8.00 6.60
N GLU A 87 10.88 7.91 6.97
CA GLU A 87 11.64 8.98 7.64
C GLU A 87 11.79 10.23 6.76
N GLU A 88 11.92 10.06 5.43
CA GLU A 88 11.92 11.18 4.47
C GLU A 88 10.63 12.02 4.54
N ARG A 89 9.52 11.45 5.03
CA ARG A 89 8.16 12.02 4.91
C ARG A 89 7.51 12.33 6.24
N VAL A 90 7.92 11.67 7.32
CA VAL A 90 7.32 11.79 8.65
C VAL A 90 8.38 12.29 9.62
N CYS A 91 8.21 13.52 10.12
CA CYS A 91 9.14 14.09 11.10
C CYS A 91 8.90 13.56 12.53
N ASP A 92 7.72 13.00 12.81
CA ASP A 92 7.33 12.52 14.13
C ASP A 92 8.03 11.20 14.47
N GLN A 93 9.01 11.28 15.36
CA GLN A 93 9.80 10.15 15.84
C GLN A 93 8.99 9.11 16.63
N ALA A 94 7.90 9.51 17.30
CA ALA A 94 7.04 8.55 17.99
C ALA A 94 6.26 7.70 16.99
N VAL A 95 5.79 8.31 15.89
CA VAL A 95 5.12 7.60 14.79
C VAL A 95 6.09 6.66 14.08
N LEU A 96 7.31 7.10 13.78
CA LEU A 96 8.35 6.26 13.17
C LEU A 96 8.71 5.06 14.04
N LYS A 97 8.90 5.26 15.36
CA LYS A 97 9.13 4.17 16.30
C LYS A 97 7.96 3.18 16.33
N LEU A 98 6.71 3.67 16.23
CA LEU A 98 5.53 2.81 16.20
C LEU A 98 5.45 2.01 14.88
N LEU A 99 5.81 2.60 13.75
CA LEU A 99 5.91 1.91 12.46
C LEU A 99 6.98 0.82 12.48
N GLY A 100 8.17 1.16 12.97
CA GLY A 100 9.28 0.20 13.09
C GLY A 100 8.91 -1.01 13.95
N ARG A 101 8.16 -0.81 15.05
CA ARG A 101 7.65 -1.91 15.88
C ARG A 101 6.66 -2.79 15.14
N SER A 102 5.76 -2.20 14.34
CA SER A 102 4.77 -2.96 13.56
C SER A 102 5.42 -3.77 12.43
N CYS A 103 6.52 -3.28 11.85
CA CYS A 103 7.28 -4.00 10.83
C CYS A 103 8.21 -5.08 11.40
N ALA A 104 8.64 -4.93 12.66
CA ALA A 104 9.50 -5.91 13.35
C ALA A 104 8.72 -7.04 14.06
N SER A 105 7.38 -6.96 14.10
CA SER A 105 6.50 -7.93 14.77
C SER A 105 5.92 -8.99 13.82
N GLU A 106 6.42 -9.09 12.60
CA GLU A 106 6.08 -10.14 11.62
C GLU A 106 7.13 -11.26 11.60
#